data_AF-A0A2N6DQI8-F1
#
_entry.id   AF-A0A2N6DQI8-F1
#
_cell.length_a   1.000
_cell.length_b   1.000
_cell.length_c   1.000
_cell.angle_alpha   90.00
_cell.angle_beta   90.00
_cell.angle_gamma   90.00
#
_symmetry.space_group_name_H-M   'P 1'
#
loop_
_entity.id
_entity.type
_entity.pdbx_description
1 polymer ?
#
loop_
_entity_poly.entity_id
_entity_poly.type
_entity_poly.pdbx_seq_one_letter_code
_entity_poly.pdbx_strand_id
1 'polypeptide(L)'
;MTQDKVKTAVEQQAALLQDFVLKEKELLHEIASQILATFHEGGRMFICGRGPFGSVASLLGQAFVYRQTLERPALPVIALSNDAGLATFLAAENQSDQYFSRQLRALATGHDVALLLAGSFLGRAEQEVVNTMRELGGRVILIASAHVETSGVTPDTTLGIPTDSEPRLLETTLTIGNLLCNLTEGGLFGF
;
A
#
# COMPACT_ATOMS: atom_id res chain seq x y z
N MET A 1 18.97 17.93 -27.46
CA MET A 1 18.39 16.56 -27.29
C MET A 1 17.95 16.23 -25.86
N THR A 2 18.14 17.09 -24.85
CA THR A 2 17.67 16.86 -23.46
C THR A 2 16.33 17.54 -23.14
N GLN A 3 15.93 18.51 -23.97
CA GLN A 3 14.82 19.44 -23.70
C GLN A 3 13.42 18.82 -23.84
N ASP A 4 13.33 17.53 -24.18
CA ASP A 4 12.04 16.83 -24.39
C ASP A 4 11.78 15.66 -23.43
N LYS A 5 12.80 15.19 -22.67
CA LYS A 5 12.63 14.05 -21.75
C LYS A 5 11.77 14.41 -20.53
N VAL A 6 11.95 15.62 -19.99
CA VAL A 6 11.16 16.11 -18.84
C VAL A 6 9.70 16.24 -19.26
N LYS A 7 9.43 16.86 -20.41
CA LYS A 7 8.08 17.00 -20.97
C LYS A 7 7.41 15.64 -21.15
N THR A 8 8.10 14.71 -21.81
CA THR A 8 7.61 13.34 -22.03
C THR A 8 7.26 12.65 -20.70
N ALA A 9 8.12 12.74 -19.69
CA ALA A 9 7.88 12.11 -18.39
C ALA A 9 6.64 12.69 -17.68
N VAL A 10 6.47 14.02 -17.71
CA VAL A 10 5.31 14.70 -17.15
C VAL A 10 4.04 14.31 -17.89
N GLU A 11 4.05 14.31 -19.22
CA GLU A 11 2.89 13.94 -20.05
C GLU A 11 2.47 12.49 -19.81
N GLN A 12 3.43 11.56 -19.71
CA GLN A 12 3.17 10.16 -19.38
C GLN A 12 2.54 9.99 -18.00
N GLN A 13 3.08 10.67 -16.98
CA GLN A 13 2.52 10.60 -15.63
C GLN A 13 1.13 11.21 -15.53
N ALA A 14 0.93 12.37 -16.17
CA ALA A 14 -0.34 13.07 -16.18
C ALA A 14 -1.42 12.25 -16.87
N ALA A 15 -1.11 11.66 -18.04
CA ALA A 15 -2.03 10.79 -18.75
C ALA A 15 -2.38 9.55 -17.91
N LEU A 16 -1.38 8.88 -17.32
CA LEU A 16 -1.61 7.73 -16.45
C LEU A 16 -2.53 8.10 -15.28
N LEU A 17 -2.26 9.20 -14.57
CA LEU A 17 -3.06 9.62 -13.42
C LEU A 17 -4.48 10.04 -13.82
N GLN A 18 -4.64 10.88 -14.84
CA GLN A 18 -5.96 11.38 -15.24
C GLN A 18 -6.86 10.25 -15.70
N ASP A 19 -6.38 9.38 -16.59
CA ASP A 19 -7.19 8.31 -17.15
C ASP A 19 -7.49 7.24 -16.10
N PHE A 20 -6.48 6.86 -15.31
CA PHE A 20 -6.64 5.79 -14.31
C PHE A 20 -7.49 6.20 -13.12
N VAL A 21 -7.17 7.33 -12.48
CA VAL A 21 -7.84 7.73 -11.22
C VAL A 21 -9.32 8.02 -11.46
N LEU A 22 -9.65 8.66 -12.58
CA LEU A 22 -11.05 8.95 -12.92
C LEU A 22 -11.83 7.67 -13.27
N LYS A 23 -11.19 6.72 -13.96
CA LYS A 23 -11.80 5.44 -14.29
C LYS A 23 -12.03 4.56 -13.05
N GLU A 24 -11.05 4.52 -12.15
CA GLU A 24 -11.09 3.69 -10.94
C GLU A 24 -11.67 4.40 -9.71
N LYS A 25 -12.37 5.54 -9.90
CA LYS A 25 -12.93 6.36 -8.80
C LYS A 25 -13.77 5.54 -7.81
N GLU A 26 -14.60 4.62 -8.30
CA GLU A 26 -15.49 3.83 -7.45
C GLU A 26 -14.69 2.83 -6.61
N LEU A 27 -13.68 2.18 -7.20
CA LEU A 27 -12.79 1.27 -6.50
C LEU A 27 -11.93 2.01 -5.47
N LEU A 28 -11.46 3.22 -5.79
CA LEU A 28 -10.74 4.07 -4.83
C LEU A 28 -11.62 4.48 -3.65
N HIS A 29 -12.89 4.82 -3.90
CA HIS A 29 -13.86 5.08 -2.83
C HIS A 29 -14.16 3.84 -2.01
N GLU A 30 -14.25 2.67 -2.63
CA GLU A 30 -14.44 1.40 -1.94
C GLU A 30 -13.25 1.12 -1.01
N ILE A 31 -12.02 1.22 -1.51
CA ILE A 31 -10.79 1.02 -0.72
C ILE A 31 -10.75 1.99 0.46
N ALA A 32 -11.01 3.29 0.23
CA ALA A 32 -11.05 4.28 1.31
C ALA A 32 -12.13 3.94 2.35
N SER A 33 -13.30 3.47 1.90
CA SER A 33 -14.40 3.06 2.78
C SER A 33 -14.04 1.83 3.61
N GLN A 34 -13.32 0.86 3.03
CA GLN A 34 -12.82 -0.31 3.76
C GLN A 34 -11.82 0.09 4.86
N ILE A 35 -10.89 1.01 4.56
CA ILE A 35 -9.93 1.54 5.52
C ILE A 35 -10.66 2.30 6.63
N LEU A 36 -11.62 3.17 6.28
CA LEU A 36 -12.41 3.94 7.23
C LEU A 36 -13.23 3.04 8.16
N ALA A 37 -13.89 2.01 7.61
CA ALA A 37 -14.61 1.01 8.40
C ALA A 37 -13.69 0.28 9.38
N THR A 38 -12.48 -0.11 8.93
CA THR A 38 -11.45 -0.72 9.78
C THR A 38 -11.16 0.17 11.00
N PHE A 39 -10.97 1.47 10.79
CA PHE A 39 -10.68 2.40 11.88
C PHE A 39 -11.88 2.63 12.81
N HIS A 40 -13.11 2.68 12.29
CA HIS A 40 -14.32 2.76 13.12
C HIS A 40 -14.54 1.53 13.99
N GLU A 41 -14.17 0.35 13.49
CA GLU A 41 -14.23 -0.92 14.24
C GLU A 41 -13.08 -1.07 15.25
N GLY A 42 -12.19 -0.07 15.35
CA GLY A 42 -11.04 -0.08 16.26
C GLY A 42 -9.85 -0.89 15.73
N GLY A 43 -9.89 -1.30 14.47
CA GLY A 43 -8.78 -1.94 13.78
C GLY A 43 -7.68 -0.96 13.34
N ARG A 44 -6.57 -1.53 12.91
CA ARG A 44 -5.36 -0.86 12.40
C ARG A 44 -5.14 -1.19 10.94
N MET A 45 -4.37 -0.34 10.28
CA MET A 45 -3.84 -0.62 8.95
C MET A 45 -2.34 -0.91 9.01
N PHE A 46 -1.93 -2.03 8.43
CA PHE A 46 -0.53 -2.40 8.25
C PHE A 46 -0.12 -2.18 6.80
N ILE A 47 0.85 -1.30 6.54
CA ILE A 47 1.35 -1.06 5.18
C ILE A 47 2.61 -1.89 4.96
N CYS A 48 2.59 -2.72 3.91
CA CYS A 48 3.68 -3.62 3.55
C CYS A 48 4.19 -3.30 2.15
N GLY A 49 5.50 -3.37 1.95
CA GLY A 49 6.10 -3.22 0.62
C GLY A 49 7.59 -3.52 0.66
N ARG A 50 8.14 -4.04 -0.44
CA ARG A 50 9.56 -4.40 -0.54
C ARG A 50 10.33 -3.43 -1.42
N GLY A 51 11.59 -3.19 -1.07
CA GLY A 51 12.48 -2.32 -1.85
C GLY A 51 11.91 -0.89 -1.96
N PRO A 52 11.84 -0.30 -3.17
CA PRO A 52 11.25 1.03 -3.36
C PRO A 52 9.80 1.15 -2.84
N PHE A 53 9.00 0.09 -2.96
CA PHE A 53 7.64 0.06 -2.40
C PHE A 53 7.65 0.06 -0.87
N GLY A 54 8.71 -0.43 -0.23
CA GLY A 54 8.90 -0.30 1.22
C GLY A 54 9.14 1.14 1.65
N SER A 55 9.87 1.92 0.85
CA SER A 55 10.03 3.36 1.07
C SER A 55 8.70 4.10 0.91
N VAL A 56 7.90 3.74 -0.11
CA VAL A 56 6.55 4.30 -0.30
C VAL A 56 5.65 3.91 0.88
N ALA A 57 5.68 2.65 1.33
CA ALA A 57 4.93 2.18 2.49
C ALA A 57 5.28 2.99 3.76
N SER A 58 6.58 3.26 3.97
CA SER A 58 7.06 4.09 5.08
C SER A 58 6.52 5.51 5.01
N LEU A 59 6.63 6.14 3.84
CA LEU A 59 6.18 7.51 3.61
C LEU A 59 4.66 7.64 3.80
N LEU A 60 3.89 6.68 3.30
CA LEU A 60 2.44 6.63 3.52
C LEU A 60 2.12 6.42 5.00
N GLY A 61 2.78 5.49 5.68
CA GLY A 61 2.58 5.28 7.11
C GLY A 61 2.78 6.58 7.91
N GLN A 62 3.82 7.35 7.59
CA GLN A 62 4.06 8.67 8.19
C GLN A 62 2.95 9.67 7.90
N ALA A 63 2.42 9.71 6.67
CA ALA A 63 1.32 10.59 6.30
C ALA A 63 0.04 10.28 7.10
N PHE A 64 -0.30 9.00 7.25
CA PHE A 64 -1.43 8.57 8.07
C PHE A 64 -1.22 8.84 9.57
N VAL A 65 -0.03 8.61 10.10
CA VAL A 65 0.24 8.83 11.54
C VAL A 65 0.28 10.31 11.90
N TYR A 66 0.90 11.15 11.06
CA TYR A 66 1.03 12.58 11.33
C TYR A 66 -0.29 13.31 10.99
N ARG A 67 -0.38 13.85 9.78
CA ARG A 67 -1.51 14.58 9.19
C ARG A 67 -1.10 15.04 7.80
N GLN A 68 -2.04 15.01 6.85
CA GLN A 68 -1.81 15.65 5.56
C GLN A 68 -2.30 17.09 5.56
N THR A 69 -3.62 17.28 5.66
CA THR A 69 -4.26 18.59 5.49
C THR A 69 -5.01 19.07 6.71
N LEU A 70 -5.59 18.16 7.49
CA LEU A 70 -6.44 18.48 8.64
C LEU A 70 -5.69 18.31 9.96
N GLU A 71 -5.99 19.16 10.93
CA GLU A 71 -5.51 18.96 12.30
C GLU A 71 -6.39 17.91 13.00
N ARG A 72 -5.82 16.71 13.19
CA ARG A 72 -6.53 15.53 13.71
C ARG A 72 -5.63 14.64 14.57
N PRO A 73 -6.20 13.73 15.38
CA PRO A 73 -5.46 12.67 16.04
C PRO A 73 -4.73 11.75 15.06
N ALA A 74 -3.70 11.05 15.53
CA ALA A 74 -2.96 10.07 14.74
C ALA A 74 -3.87 8.89 14.33
N LEU A 75 -3.78 8.47 13.06
CA LEU A 75 -4.49 7.27 12.59
C LEU A 75 -3.71 6.01 12.95
N PRO A 76 -4.40 4.89 13.25
CA PRO A 76 -3.79 3.66 13.73
C PRO A 76 -3.12 2.86 12.59
N VAL A 77 -2.02 3.39 12.07
CA VAL A 77 -1.31 2.87 10.88
C VAL A 77 0.14 2.53 11.20
N ILE A 78 0.61 1.37 10.74
CA ILE A 78 1.98 0.89 10.96
C ILE A 78 2.59 0.44 9.63
N ALA A 79 3.71 1.03 9.23
CA ALA A 79 4.49 0.55 8.09
C ALA A 79 5.49 -0.52 8.54
N LEU A 80 5.31 -1.76 8.06
CA LEU A 80 6.11 -2.92 8.49
C LEU A 80 7.47 -3.03 7.78
N SER A 81 7.75 -2.13 6.82
CA SER A 81 8.99 -2.10 6.04
C SER A 81 10.15 -1.36 6.72
N ASN A 82 9.95 -0.81 7.92
CA ASN A 82 10.88 0.13 8.56
C ASN A 82 11.92 -0.52 9.47
N ASP A 83 11.76 -1.79 9.85
CA ASP A 83 12.71 -2.47 10.73
C ASP A 83 13.85 -3.10 9.92
N ALA A 84 14.92 -2.32 9.72
CA ALA A 84 16.12 -2.78 9.03
C ALA A 84 16.90 -3.85 9.83
N GLY A 85 16.82 -3.81 11.17
CA GLY A 85 17.47 -4.80 12.03
C GLY A 85 16.85 -6.18 11.84
N LEU A 86 15.53 -6.26 11.92
CA LEU A 86 14.79 -7.48 11.63
C LEU A 86 15.01 -7.96 10.19
N ALA A 87 15.02 -7.04 9.21
CA ALA A 87 15.21 -7.39 7.81
C ALA A 87 16.57 -8.06 7.58
N THR A 88 17.64 -7.47 8.13
CA THR A 88 19.01 -8.00 8.00
C THR A 88 19.22 -9.29 8.77
N PHE A 89 18.61 -9.43 9.95
CA PHE A 89 18.63 -10.67 10.73
C PHE A 89 17.97 -11.83 9.99
N LEU A 90 16.77 -11.62 9.45
CA LEU A 90 16.07 -12.65 8.67
C LEU A 90 16.80 -12.96 7.36
N ALA A 91 17.40 -11.97 6.71
CA ALA A 91 18.20 -12.19 5.52
C ALA A 91 19.43 -13.07 5.79
N ALA A 92 20.11 -12.88 6.93
CA ALA A 92 21.24 -13.72 7.33
C ALA A 92 20.84 -15.20 7.54
N GLU A 93 19.61 -15.44 8.00
CA GLU A 93 19.06 -16.78 8.23
C GLU A 93 18.32 -17.36 7.00
N ASN A 94 18.33 -16.68 5.85
CA ASN A 94 17.54 -17.04 4.65
C ASN A 94 16.02 -17.14 4.90
N GLN A 95 15.49 -16.32 5.82
CA GLN A 95 14.09 -16.27 6.24
C GLN A 95 13.41 -14.94 5.89
N SER A 96 13.87 -14.25 4.86
CA SER A 96 13.31 -12.96 4.42
C SER A 96 11.84 -13.04 4.00
N ASP A 97 11.36 -14.22 3.62
CA ASP A 97 9.95 -14.51 3.35
C ASP A 97 9.05 -14.31 4.57
N GLN A 98 9.60 -14.42 5.78
CA GLN A 98 8.84 -14.27 7.03
C GLN A 98 8.85 -12.84 7.58
N TYR A 99 9.46 -11.88 6.87
CA TYR A 99 9.67 -10.52 7.37
C TYR A 99 8.37 -9.82 7.77
N PHE A 100 7.35 -9.88 6.92
CA PHE A 100 6.05 -9.28 7.24
C PHE A 100 5.19 -10.21 8.09
N SER A 101 5.13 -11.50 7.77
CA SER A 101 4.22 -12.42 8.47
C SER A 101 4.54 -12.59 9.96
N ARG A 102 5.81 -12.54 10.37
CA ARG A 102 6.19 -12.55 11.78
C ARG A 102 5.62 -11.34 12.54
N GLN A 103 5.74 -10.16 11.94
CA GLN A 103 5.22 -8.92 12.54
C GLN A 103 3.69 -8.94 12.57
N LEU A 104 3.05 -9.39 11.49
CA LEU A 104 1.59 -9.50 11.41
C LEU A 104 1.04 -10.50 12.44
N ARG A 105 1.62 -11.69 12.58
CA ARG A 105 1.19 -12.66 13.61
C ARG A 105 1.33 -12.12 15.04
N ALA A 106 2.30 -11.25 15.28
CA ALA A 106 2.53 -10.65 16.59
C ALA A 106 1.59 -9.47 16.88
N LEU A 107 1.25 -8.69 15.85
CA LEU A 107 0.57 -7.42 16.02
C LEU A 107 -0.88 -7.44 15.58
N ALA A 108 -1.22 -8.11 14.48
CA ALA A 108 -2.49 -8.00 13.78
C ALA A 108 -3.57 -8.97 14.33
N THR A 109 -4.81 -8.64 14.01
CA THR A 109 -6.05 -9.31 14.41
C THR A 109 -7.03 -9.33 13.23
N GLY A 110 -8.14 -10.06 13.36
CA GLY A 110 -9.18 -10.11 12.32
C GLY A 110 -9.89 -8.77 12.04
N HIS A 111 -9.72 -7.77 12.90
CA HIS A 111 -10.26 -6.42 12.68
C HIS A 111 -9.31 -5.53 11.87
N ASP A 112 -8.08 -5.97 11.61
CA ASP A 112 -7.06 -5.17 10.94
C ASP A 112 -7.08 -5.38 9.41
N VAL A 113 -6.52 -4.41 8.68
CA VAL A 113 -6.34 -4.47 7.22
C VAL A 113 -4.86 -4.33 6.86
N ALA A 114 -4.41 -5.09 5.87
CA ALA A 114 -3.07 -4.92 5.29
C ALA A 114 -3.17 -4.22 3.93
N LEU A 115 -2.46 -3.10 3.78
CA LEU A 115 -2.23 -2.45 2.50
C LEU A 115 -0.89 -2.93 1.94
N LEU A 116 -0.94 -3.84 0.96
CA LEU A 116 0.22 -4.42 0.31
C LEU A 116 0.56 -3.63 -0.96
N LEU A 117 1.77 -3.11 -1.04
CA LEU A 117 2.31 -2.38 -2.19
C LEU A 117 3.33 -3.25 -2.92
N ALA A 118 3.13 -3.47 -4.22
CA ALA A 118 4.02 -4.32 -5.00
C ALA A 118 4.22 -3.83 -6.44
N GLY A 119 5.25 -4.38 -7.09
CA GLY A 119 5.52 -4.19 -8.51
C GLY A 119 4.66 -5.10 -9.39
N SER A 120 5.27 -5.66 -10.43
CA SER A 120 4.64 -6.63 -11.33
C SER A 120 4.67 -8.08 -10.83
N PHE A 121 5.25 -8.34 -9.66
CA PHE A 121 5.41 -9.68 -9.10
C PHE A 121 5.31 -9.68 -7.58
N LEU A 122 4.54 -10.61 -7.01
CA LEU A 122 4.52 -10.86 -5.56
C LEU A 122 5.58 -11.91 -5.18
N GLY A 123 6.61 -11.47 -4.46
CA GLY A 123 7.57 -12.37 -3.84
C GLY A 123 6.99 -13.13 -2.65
N ARG A 124 7.77 -14.05 -2.09
CA ARG A 124 7.33 -14.90 -0.97
C ARG A 124 6.92 -14.09 0.25
N ALA A 125 7.65 -13.02 0.56
CA ALA A 125 7.32 -12.15 1.69
C ALA A 125 5.96 -11.48 1.51
N GLU A 126 5.66 -10.99 0.31
CA GLU A 126 4.38 -10.39 -0.04
C GLU A 126 3.24 -11.44 -0.05
N GLN A 127 3.50 -12.66 -0.53
CA GLN A 127 2.54 -13.77 -0.48
C GLN A 127 2.19 -14.16 0.98
N GLU A 128 3.19 -14.19 1.84
CA GLU A 128 3.02 -14.48 3.27
C GLU A 128 2.16 -13.42 3.98
N VAL A 129 2.14 -12.16 3.53
CA VAL A 129 1.18 -11.15 4.02
C VAL A 129 -0.25 -11.60 3.74
N VAL A 130 -0.54 -12.00 2.51
CA VAL A 130 -1.88 -12.42 2.09
C VAL A 130 -2.34 -13.63 2.88
N ASN A 131 -1.48 -14.64 3.01
CA ASN A 131 -1.80 -15.86 3.73
C ASN A 131 -2.01 -15.60 5.23
N THR A 132 -1.09 -14.85 5.85
CA THR A 132 -1.16 -14.56 7.29
C THR A 132 -2.39 -13.74 7.66
N MET A 133 -2.73 -12.70 6.88
CA MET A 133 -3.92 -11.91 7.15
C MET A 133 -5.20 -12.74 7.01
N ARG A 134 -5.26 -13.61 5.99
CA ARG A 134 -6.38 -14.54 5.82
C ARG A 134 -6.50 -15.50 7.00
N GLU A 135 -5.40 -16.05 7.49
CA GLU A 135 -5.37 -16.92 8.69
C GLU A 135 -5.87 -16.19 9.95
N LEU A 136 -5.55 -14.90 10.09
CA LEU A 136 -5.99 -14.06 11.21
C LEU A 136 -7.44 -13.56 11.06
N GLY A 137 -8.08 -13.81 9.91
CA GLY A 137 -9.41 -13.29 9.58
C GLY A 137 -9.45 -11.81 9.21
N GLY A 138 -8.29 -11.20 8.96
CA GLY A 138 -8.17 -9.82 8.50
C GLY A 138 -8.23 -9.72 6.96
N ARG A 139 -8.15 -8.49 6.45
CA ARG A 139 -8.30 -8.21 5.01
C ARG A 139 -6.99 -7.73 4.38
N VAL A 140 -6.83 -7.95 3.08
CA VAL A 140 -5.69 -7.47 2.29
C VAL A 140 -6.16 -6.69 1.07
N ILE A 141 -5.66 -5.45 0.99
CA ILE A 141 -5.79 -4.57 -0.16
C ILE A 141 -4.44 -4.53 -0.87
N LEU A 142 -4.40 -4.94 -2.14
CA LEU A 142 -3.21 -4.92 -2.98
C LEU A 142 -3.24 -3.70 -3.92
N ILE A 143 -2.16 -2.91 -3.92
CA ILE A 143 -1.88 -1.92 -4.97
C ILE A 143 -0.62 -2.38 -5.71
N ALA A 144 -0.77 -2.67 -7.00
CA ALA A 144 0.30 -3.23 -7.81
C ALA A 144 0.15 -2.87 -9.30
N SER A 145 1.03 -3.40 -10.16
CA SER A 145 0.81 -3.35 -11.61
C SER A 145 -0.48 -4.10 -11.98
N ALA A 146 -1.18 -3.65 -13.02
CA ALA A 146 -2.34 -4.35 -13.59
C ALA A 146 -2.01 -5.77 -14.09
N HIS A 147 -0.74 -6.04 -14.37
CA HIS A 147 -0.22 -7.34 -14.80
C HIS A 147 0.51 -8.09 -13.69
N VAL A 148 0.20 -7.79 -12.42
CA VAL A 148 0.87 -8.42 -11.29
C VAL A 148 0.71 -9.94 -11.29
N GLU A 149 1.82 -10.66 -11.23
CA GLU A 149 1.83 -12.09 -10.99
C GLU A 149 1.69 -12.37 -9.49
N THR A 150 0.53 -12.87 -9.07
CA THR A 150 0.24 -13.13 -7.65
C THR A 150 0.75 -14.47 -7.14
N SER A 151 1.33 -15.33 -8.00
CA SER A 151 1.82 -16.66 -7.61
C SER A 151 0.77 -17.54 -6.87
N GLY A 152 -0.51 -17.39 -7.18
CA GLY A 152 -1.58 -18.23 -6.64
C GLY A 152 -2.22 -17.71 -5.34
N VAL A 153 -1.78 -16.57 -4.79
CA VAL A 153 -2.50 -15.92 -3.69
C VAL A 153 -3.55 -14.93 -4.22
N THR A 154 -4.65 -14.78 -3.48
CA THR A 154 -5.76 -13.89 -3.84
C THR A 154 -6.01 -12.87 -2.71
N PRO A 155 -5.61 -11.60 -2.90
CA PRO A 155 -6.01 -10.50 -2.00
C PRO A 155 -7.53 -10.24 -2.07
N ASP A 156 -8.11 -9.66 -1.03
CA ASP A 156 -9.55 -9.33 -0.97
C ASP A 156 -9.93 -8.21 -1.94
N THR A 157 -9.04 -7.24 -2.13
CA THR A 157 -9.22 -6.13 -3.07
C THR A 157 -7.91 -5.85 -3.78
N THR A 158 -7.94 -5.67 -5.10
CA THR A 158 -6.74 -5.37 -5.89
C THR A 158 -6.98 -4.16 -6.79
N LEU A 159 -6.11 -3.17 -6.67
CA LEU A 159 -6.02 -2.01 -7.56
C LEU A 159 -4.80 -2.17 -8.48
N GLY A 160 -5.07 -2.51 -9.74
CA GLY A 160 -4.05 -2.73 -10.76
C GLY A 160 -3.75 -1.47 -11.58
N ILE A 161 -2.56 -0.89 -11.42
CA ILE A 161 -2.13 0.31 -12.14
C ILE A 161 -1.62 -0.10 -13.54
N PRO A 162 -2.17 0.47 -14.65
CA PRO A 162 -1.88 0.04 -16.02
C PRO A 162 -0.57 0.65 -16.54
N THR A 163 0.55 0.25 -15.93
CA THR A 163 1.88 0.67 -16.39
C THR A 163 2.91 -0.44 -16.21
N ASP A 164 3.80 -0.55 -17.20
CA ASP A 164 4.98 -1.41 -17.16
C ASP A 164 6.22 -0.65 -16.67
N SER A 165 6.11 0.66 -16.45
CA SER A 165 7.21 1.49 -15.97
C SER A 165 7.23 1.53 -14.45
N GLU A 166 8.20 0.85 -13.83
CA GLU A 166 8.35 0.83 -12.36
C GLU A 166 8.43 2.24 -11.73
N PRO A 167 9.15 3.23 -12.31
CA PRO A 167 9.10 4.60 -11.79
C PRO A 167 7.70 5.22 -11.81
N ARG A 168 6.93 5.05 -12.90
CA ARG A 168 5.54 5.55 -12.98
C ARG A 168 4.64 4.81 -11.99
N LEU A 169 4.86 3.51 -11.81
CA LEU A 169 4.14 2.70 -10.84
C LEU A 169 4.38 3.21 -9.41
N LEU A 170 5.61 3.50 -9.03
CA LEU A 170 5.96 4.04 -7.71
C LEU A 170 5.33 5.41 -7.46
N GLU A 171 5.45 6.34 -8.41
CA GLU A 171 4.86 7.67 -8.30
C GLU A 171 3.33 7.62 -8.22
N THR A 172 2.71 6.76 -9.02
CA THR A 172 1.27 6.55 -9.02
C THR A 172 0.80 5.89 -7.72
N THR A 173 1.54 4.90 -7.21
CA THR A 173 1.25 4.24 -5.92
C THR A 173 1.31 5.24 -4.78
N LEU A 174 2.33 6.10 -4.74
CA LEU A 174 2.42 7.17 -3.74
C LEU A 174 1.26 8.17 -3.87
N THR A 175 0.92 8.56 -5.09
CA THR A 175 -0.19 9.49 -5.35
C THR A 175 -1.52 8.91 -4.87
N ILE A 176 -1.79 7.64 -5.18
CA ILE A 176 -2.99 6.92 -4.74
C ILE A 176 -3.00 6.78 -3.21
N GLY A 177 -1.89 6.39 -2.59
CA GLY A 177 -1.82 6.28 -1.14
C GLY A 177 -2.08 7.61 -0.43
N ASN A 178 -1.57 8.71 -0.99
CA ASN A 178 -1.88 10.05 -0.49
C ASN A 178 -3.36 10.42 -0.67
N LEU A 179 -3.97 10.08 -1.82
CA LEU A 179 -5.40 10.27 -2.05
C LEU A 179 -6.24 9.46 -1.05
N LEU A 180 -5.89 8.19 -0.82
CA LEU A 180 -6.57 7.34 0.15
C LEU A 180 -6.46 7.92 1.57
N CYS A 181 -5.29 8.45 1.94
CA CYS A 181 -5.12 9.17 3.21
C CYS A 181 -6.07 10.37 3.29
N ASN A 182 -6.12 11.20 2.26
CA ASN A 182 -7.00 12.38 2.23
C ASN A 182 -8.48 12.01 2.29
N LEU A 183 -8.92 11.00 1.53
CA LEU A 183 -10.29 10.49 1.56
C LEU A 183 -10.66 9.92 2.94
N THR A 184 -9.73 9.21 3.57
CA THR A 184 -9.93 8.65 4.91
C THR A 184 -9.99 9.75 5.98
N GLU A 185 -9.13 10.77 5.88
CA GLU A 185 -9.17 11.95 6.76
C GLU A 185 -10.52 12.69 6.64
N GLY A 186 -10.94 12.99 5.41
CA GLY A 186 -12.22 13.67 5.15
C GLY A 186 -13.43 12.87 5.63
N GLY A 187 -13.39 11.55 5.49
CA GLY A 187 -14.45 10.67 5.99
C GLY A 187 -14.55 10.60 7.52
N LEU A 188 -13.42 10.71 8.23
CA LEU A 188 -13.38 10.63 9.70
C LEU A 188 -13.63 11.98 10.39
N PHE A 189 -13.17 13.09 9.79
CA PHE A 189 -13.09 14.39 10.46
C PHE A 189 -13.82 15.52 9.70
N GLY A 190 -14.36 15.26 8.51
CA GLY A 190 -14.94 16.28 7.63
C GLY A 190 -13.90 16.97 6.74
N PHE A 191 -14.38 17.72 5.73
CA PHE A 191 -13.55 18.54 4.84
C PHE A 191 -13.42 19.98 5.34
#